data_AF-A0A6N7A957-F1
#
_entry.id   AF-A0A6N7A957-F1
#
_cell.length_a   1.000
_cell.length_b   1.000
_cell.length_c   1.000
_cell.angle_alpha   90.00
_cell.angle_beta   90.00
_cell.angle_gamma   90.00
#
_symmetry.space_group_name_H-M   'P 1'
#
loop_
_entity.id
_entity.type
_entity.pdbx_description
1 polymer ?
#
loop_
_entity_poly.entity_id
_entity_poly.type
_entity_poly.pdbx_seq_one_letter_code
_entity_poly.pdbx_strand_id
1 'polypeptide(L)' 'MDETEIIPQPEVDNSWKTKTLVIGGVIGALVGVGGAFLLVRRAEQQGKPLAISTGKGVQLGMLIAGLLRSILSLGDG' A
#
# COMPACT_ATOMS: atom_id res chain seq x y z
N MET A 1 -52.22 -0.74 23.74
CA MET A 1 -51.46 -0.14 22.64
C MET A 1 -50.12 0.30 23.23
N ASP A 2 -49.04 -0.34 22.81
CA ASP A 2 -47.68 0.23 22.78
C ASP A 2 -46.85 -0.78 21.99
N GLU A 3 -47.06 -0.76 20.68
CA GLU A 3 -46.17 -1.42 19.72
C GLU A 3 -44.86 -0.65 19.75
N THR A 4 -43.89 -1.15 20.50
CA THR A 4 -42.52 -0.69 20.42
C THR A 4 -41.98 -1.04 19.04
N GLU A 5 -42.02 -0.06 18.14
CA GLU A 5 -41.44 -0.12 16.81
C GLU A 5 -39.93 -0.37 16.95
N ILE A 6 -39.52 -1.62 16.71
CA ILE A 6 -38.12 -2.01 16.63
C ILE A 6 -37.55 -1.37 15.36
N ILE A 7 -36.94 -0.19 15.50
CA ILE A 7 -36.19 0.44 14.41
C ILE A 7 -34.99 -0.46 14.08
N PRO A 8 -34.90 -1.05 12.88
CA PRO A 8 -33.75 -1.84 12.48
C PRO A 8 -32.51 -0.94 12.44
N GLN A 9 -31.52 -1.27 13.27
CA GLN A 9 -30.24 -0.58 13.27
C GLN A 9 -29.53 -0.85 11.93
N PRO A 10 -29.04 0.18 11.23
CA PRO A 10 -28.30 -0.03 10.00
C PRO A 10 -27.04 -0.84 10.30
N GLU A 11 -26.93 -2.02 9.68
CA GLU A 11 -25.71 -2.83 9.70
C GLU A 11 -24.59 -1.99 9.07
N VAL A 12 -23.63 -1.56 9.90
CA VAL A 12 -22.48 -0.79 9.41
C VAL A 12 -21.62 -1.74 8.59
N ASP A 13 -21.86 -1.74 7.28
CA ASP A 13 -21.15 -2.61 6.34
C ASP A 13 -19.67 -2.25 6.32
N ASN A 14 -18.86 -3.02 7.06
CA ASN A 14 -17.41 -2.88 7.11
C ASN A 14 -16.73 -3.46 5.85
N SER A 15 -17.49 -4.03 4.91
CA SER A 15 -16.96 -4.67 3.70
C SER A 15 -16.11 -3.72 2.86
N TRP A 16 -16.51 -2.44 2.72
CA TRP A 16 -15.79 -1.50 1.88
C TRP A 16 -14.40 -1.14 2.42
N LYS A 17 -14.26 -1.04 3.76
CA LYS A 17 -12.97 -0.80 4.42
C LYS A 17 -12.03 -1.97 4.22
N THR A 18 -12.50 -3.19 4.52
CA THR A 18 -11.72 -4.42 4.33
C THR A 18 -11.36 -4.63 2.86
N LYS A 19 -12.31 -4.42 1.94
CA LYS A 19 -12.08 -4.53 0.50
C LYS A 19 -11.02 -3.53 0.02
N THR A 20 -11.08 -2.28 0.48
CA THR A 20 -10.10 -1.24 0.12
C THR A 20 -8.70 -1.60 0.60
N LEU A 21 -8.58 -2.05 1.86
CA LEU A 21 -7.30 -2.48 2.43
C LEU A 21 -6.71 -3.69 1.69
N VAL A 22 -7.54 -4.68 1.37
CA VAL A 22 -7.11 -5.88 0.65
C VAL A 22 -6.67 -5.53 -0.77
N ILE A 23 -7.48 -4.77 -1.52
CA ILE A 23 -7.13 -4.37 -2.89
C ILE A 23 -5.86 -3.52 -2.90
N GLY A 24 -5.77 -2.51 -2.04
CA GLY A 24 -4.60 -1.66 -1.93
C GLY A 24 -3.34 -2.44 -1.52
N GLY A 25 -3.46 -3.35 -0.56
CA GLY A 25 -2.38 -4.22 -0.12
C GLY A 25 -1.88 -5.14 -1.22
N VAL A 26 -2.78 -5.78 -1.97
CA VAL A 26 -2.41 -6.64 -3.11
C VAL A 26 -1.70 -5.84 -4.20
N ILE A 27 -2.24 -4.67 -4.57
CA ILE A 27 -1.60 -3.80 -5.58
C ILE A 27 -0.21 -3.38 -5.11
N GLY A 28 -0.08 -2.91 -3.86
CA GLY A 28 1.21 -2.49 -3.30
C GLY A 28 2.23 -3.63 -3.28
N ALA A 29 1.81 -4.84 -2.91
CA ALA A 29 2.66 -6.02 -2.92
C ALA A 29 3.12 -6.39 -4.34
N LEU A 30 2.22 -6.37 -5.33
CA LEU A 30 2.56 -6.63 -6.73
C LEU A 30 3.56 -5.61 -7.27
N VAL A 31 3.37 -4.33 -6.96
CA VAL A 31 4.32 -3.26 -7.36
C VAL A 31 5.68 -3.47 -6.69
N GLY A 32 5.70 -3.78 -5.39
CA GLY A 32 6.94 -4.04 -4.63
C GLY A 32 7.72 -5.23 -5.20
N VAL A 33 7.04 -6.36 -5.41
CA VAL A 33 7.64 -7.58 -5.99
C VAL A 33 8.11 -7.32 -7.43
N GLY A 34 7.30 -6.65 -8.25
CA GLY A 34 7.65 -6.31 -9.63
C GLY A 34 8.89 -5.41 -9.72
N GLY A 35 8.98 -4.39 -8.85
CA GLY A 35 10.16 -3.53 -8.75
C GLY A 35 11.42 -4.29 -8.35
N ALA A 36 11.31 -5.18 -7.37
CA ALA A 36 12.41 -6.05 -6.95
C ALA A 36 12.85 -6.99 -8.08
N PHE A 37 11.89 -7.58 -8.82
CA PHE A 37 12.18 -8.44 -9.96
C PHE A 37 12.94 -7.70 -11.07
N LEU A 38 12.52 -6.48 -11.42
CA LEU A 38 13.22 -5.65 -12.40
C LEU A 38 14.65 -5.32 -11.96
N LEU A 39 14.84 -5.05 -10.67
CA LEU A 39 16.15 -4.77 -10.09
C LEU A 39 17.10 -5.98 -10.21
N VAL A 40 16.61 -7.18 -9.88
CA VAL A 40 17.36 -8.43 -10.03
C VAL A 40 17.70 -8.67 -11.50
N ARG A 41 16.71 -8.57 -12.40
CA ARG A 41 16.91 -8.78 -13.84
C ARG A 41 17.93 -7.81 -14.42
N ARG A 42 17.95 -6.56 -13.97
CA ARG A 42 18.95 -5.57 -14.37
C ARG A 42 20.36 -5.96 -13.90
N ALA A 43 20.49 -6.45 -12.66
CA ALA A 43 21.77 -6.91 -12.12
C ALA A 43 22.32 -8.10 -12.93
N GLU A 44 21.47 -9.07 -13.24
CA GLU A 44 21.80 -10.22 -14.10
C GLU A 44 22.26 -9.78 -15.49
N GLN A 45 21.52 -8.88 -16.16
CA GLN A 45 21.87 -8.36 -17.49
C GLN A 45 23.21 -7.62 -17.53
N GLN A 46 23.59 -6.97 -16.42
CA GLN A 46 24.82 -6.21 -16.32
C GLN A 46 26.01 -7.05 -15.84
N GLY A 47 25.77 -8.34 -15.52
CA GLY A 47 26.80 -9.24 -14.98
C GLY A 47 27.40 -8.76 -13.67
N LYS A 48 26.70 -7.88 -12.94
CA LYS A 48 27.19 -7.26 -11.70
C LYS A 48 26.29 -7.68 -10.55
N PRO A 49 26.85 -8.08 -9.40
CA PRO A 49 26.05 -8.37 -8.22
C PRO A 49 25.25 -7.13 -7.83
N LEU A 50 24.05 -7.36 -7.29
CA LEU A 50 23.18 -6.29 -6.83
C LEU A 50 23.84 -5.55 -5.65
N ALA A 51 24.49 -4.43 -5.96
CA ALA A 51 25.17 -3.59 -4.98
C ALA A 51 24.26 -2.41 -4.59
N ILE A 52 23.37 -2.64 -3.63
CA ILE A 52 22.66 -1.54 -2.95
C ILE A 52 23.58 -1.02 -1.85
N SER A 53 24.11 0.19 -2.04
CA SER A 53 24.82 0.88 -0.97
C SER A 53 23.85 1.37 0.10
N THR A 54 24.33 1.54 1.33
CA THR A 54 23.53 2.08 2.44
C THR A 54 22.86 3.41 2.08
N GLY A 55 23.56 4.29 1.35
CA GLY A 55 23.01 5.56 0.88
C GLY A 55 21.84 5.39 -0.10
N LYS A 56 21.90 4.40 -1.01
CA LYS A 56 20.78 4.07 -1.91
C LYS A 56 19.58 3.51 -1.15
N GLY A 57 19.83 2.73 -0.10
CA GLY A 57 18.77 2.22 0.79
C GLY A 57 18.04 3.35 1.52
N VAL A 58 18.78 4.31 2.09
CA VAL A 58 18.20 5.49 2.75
C VAL A 58 17.41 6.34 1.74
N GLN A 59 17.97 6.60 0.56
CA GLN A 59 17.27 7.34 -0.50
C GLN A 59 15.94 6.66 -0.88
N LEU A 60 15.94 5.33 -1.03
CA LEU A 60 14.73 4.58 -1.35
C LEU A 60 13.69 4.67 -0.23
N GLY A 61 14.13 4.54 1.04
CA GLY A 61 13.25 4.69 2.20
C GLY A 61 12.63 6.09 2.28
N MET A 62 13.40 7.13 2.00
CA MET A 62 12.90 8.52 1.95
C MET A 62 11.87 8.72 0.84
N LEU A 63 12.04 8.10 -0.32
CA LEU A 63 11.05 8.15 -1.40
C LEU A 63 9.74 7.50 -0.99
N ILE A 64 9.80 6.31 -0.36
CA ILE A 64 8.61 5.62 0.15
C ILE A 64 7.92 6.47 1.23
N ALA A 65 8.68 7.03 2.16
CA ALA A 65 8.15 7.91 3.20
C ALA A 65 7.47 9.16 2.60
N GLY A 66 8.07 9.77 1.57
CA GLY A 66 7.48 10.89 0.84
C GLY A 66 6.16 10.53 0.18
N LEU A 67 6.09 9.39 -0.50
CA LEU A 67 4.85 8.88 -1.12
C LEU A 67 3.74 8.68 -0.08
N LEU A 68 4.05 7.99 1.02
CA LEU A 68 3.09 7.78 2.10
C LEU A 68 2.60 9.12 2.67
N ARG A 69 3.50 10.08 2.89
CA ARG A 69 3.15 11.41 3.35
C ARG A 69 2.20 12.12 2.38
N SER A 70 2.44 12.02 1.06
CA SER A 70 1.58 12.59 0.03
C SER A 70 0.18 11.97 0.05
N ILE A 71 0.08 10.65 0.19
CA ILE A 71 -1.22 9.95 0.28
C ILE A 71 -1.98 10.41 1.52
N LEU A 72 -1.30 10.55 2.67
CA LEU A 72 -1.93 11.03 3.89
C LEU A 72 -2.41 12.49 3.76
N SER A 73 -1.64 13.35 3.08
CA SER A 73 -2.06 14.75 2.84
C SER A 73 -3.26 14.90 1.90
N LEU A 74 -3.56 13.89 1.07
CA LEU A 74 -4.74 13.92 0.21
C LEU A 74 -6.05 13.86 1.02
N GLY A 75 -6.01 13.36 2.25
CA GLY A 75 -7.17 13.32 3.15
C GLY A 75 -7.36 14.58 4.00
N ASP A 76 -6.41 15.53 3.96
CA ASP A 76 -6.44 16.78 4.73
C ASP A 76 -7.19 17.92 3.98
N GLY A 77 -7.85 17.62 2.86
CA GLY A 77 -8.53 18.58 1.97
C GLY A 77 -10.04 18.40 1.88
#